data_AF-A0A924ESK7-F1
#
_entry.id   AF-A0A924ESK7-F1
#
_cell.length_a   1.000
_cell.length_b   1.000
_cell.length_c   1.000
_cell.angle_alpha   90.00
_cell.angle_beta   90.00
_cell.angle_gamma   90.00
#
_symmetry.space_group_name_H-M   'P 1'
#
loop_
_entity.id
_entity.type
_entity.pdbx_description
1 polymer ?
#
loop_
_entity_poly.entity_id
_entity_poly.type
_entity_poly.pdbx_seq_one_letter_code
_entity_poly.pdbx_strand_id
1 'polypeptide(L)' 'MAEARTPPEPRCPIRPGDPCSLCVPGASGPQDCGLVSLVMSDPDLRERLHDLRTAAV' A
#
# COMPACT_ATOMS: atom_id res chain seq x y z
N MET A 1 27.80 12.57 -8.82
CA MET A 1 27.40 11.15 -8.79
C MET A 1 26.33 11.03 -7.72
N ALA A 2 25.06 11.14 -8.08
CA ALA A 2 23.98 11.02 -7.11
C ALA A 2 23.93 9.57 -6.63
N GLU A 3 24.18 9.35 -5.35
CA GLU A 3 24.03 8.08 -4.65
C GLU A 3 22.74 7.41 -5.13
N ALA A 4 22.85 6.19 -5.66
CA ALA A 4 21.69 5.41 -6.09
C ALA A 4 20.82 5.15 -4.85
N ARG A 5 19.87 6.05 -4.60
CA ARG A 5 18.79 5.83 -3.64
C ARG A 5 18.07 4.57 -4.11
N THR A 6 18.28 3.46 -3.42
CA THR A 6 17.45 2.27 -3.59
C THR A 6 16.00 2.76 -3.51
N PRO A 7 15.20 2.60 -4.58
CA PRO A 7 13.82 3.04 -4.55
C PRO A 7 13.14 2.34 -3.37
N PRO A 8 12.38 3.08 -2.53
CA PRO A 8 11.67 2.46 -1.43
C PRO A 8 10.80 1.34 -2.00
N GLU A 9 11.03 0.12 -1.52
CA GLU A 9 10.31 -1.03 -2.02
C GLU A 9 8.82 -0.83 -1.72
N PRO A 10 7.95 -0.82 -2.73
CA PRO A 10 6.54 -0.52 -2.52
C PRO A 10 5.97 -1.55 -1.54
N ARG A 11 5.40 -1.08 -0.43
CA ARG A 11 4.77 -1.94 0.60
C ARG A 11 3.27 -1.97 0.40
N CYS A 12 2.64 -3.06 0.80
CA CYS A 12 1.19 -3.18 0.79
C CYS A 12 0.57 -2.30 1.90
N PRO A 13 -0.29 -1.32 1.59
CA PRO A 13 -0.90 -0.47 2.61
C PRO A 13 -1.91 -1.23 3.50
N ILE A 14 -2.43 -2.37 3.04
CA ILE A 14 -3.38 -3.21 3.78
C ILE A 14 -2.66 -4.20 4.71
N ARG A 15 -1.51 -4.72 4.28
CA ARG A 15 -0.69 -5.68 5.04
C ARG A 15 0.65 -5.04 5.38
N PRO A 16 0.75 -4.33 6.52
CA PRO A 16 2.00 -3.69 6.92
C PRO A 16 3.10 -4.76 7.06
N GLY A 17 4.24 -4.53 6.39
CA GLY A 17 5.38 -5.46 6.35
C GLY A 17 5.46 -6.28 5.06
N ASP A 18 4.35 -6.50 4.36
CA ASP A 18 4.32 -7.29 3.12
C ASP A 18 4.72 -6.42 1.91
N PRO A 19 5.62 -6.89 1.02
CA PRO A 19 5.95 -6.18 -0.21
C PRO A 19 4.75 -6.16 -1.16
N CYS A 20 4.67 -5.12 -2.01
CA CYS A 20 3.67 -5.06 -3.06
C CYS A 20 3.94 -6.15 -4.10
N SER A 21 2.93 -6.95 -4.41
CA SER A 21 2.98 -8.00 -5.44
C SER A 21 2.35 -7.58 -6.77
N LEU A 22 1.91 -6.32 -6.90
CA LEU A 22 1.30 -5.82 -8.13
C LEU A 22 2.38 -5.53 -9.18
N CYS A 23 2.60 -6.49 -10.09
CA CYS A 23 3.54 -6.37 -11.20
C CYS A 23 2.81 -6.58 -12.53
N VAL A 24 2.03 -5.58 -12.95
CA VAL A 24 1.33 -5.58 -14.24
C VAL A 24 1.71 -4.36 -15.08
N PRO A 25 1.73 -4.46 -16.42
CA PRO A 25 2.00 -3.30 -17.28
C PRO A 25 1.03 -2.15 -16.99
N GLY A 26 1.57 -0.95 -16.73
CA GLY A 26 0.77 0.24 -16.40
C GLY A 26 0.53 0.47 -14.91
N ALA A 27 0.90 -0.46 -14.03
CA ALA A 27 0.78 -0.27 -12.59
C ALA A 27 1.66 0.89 -12.11
N SER A 28 1.04 1.93 -11.57
CA SER A 28 1.73 3.12 -11.03
C SER A 28 1.99 3.03 -9.52
N GLY A 29 1.49 1.98 -8.85
CA GLY A 29 1.66 1.80 -7.41
C GLY A 29 0.55 0.96 -6.78
N PRO A 30 0.53 0.84 -5.43
CA PRO A 30 -0.41 0.01 -4.72
C PRO A 30 -1.87 0.42 -4.91
N GLN A 31 -2.15 1.69 -5.25
CA GLN A 31 -3.50 2.16 -5.55
C GLN A 31 -4.16 1.45 -6.75
N ASP A 32 -3.36 0.89 -7.65
CA ASP A 32 -3.84 0.16 -8.82
C ASP A 32 -4.27 -1.29 -8.45
N CYS A 33 -3.89 -1.77 -7.27
CA CYS A 33 -4.40 -3.03 -6.75
C CYS A 33 -5.89 -2.86 -6.38
N GLY A 34 -6.75 -3.70 -6.94
CA GLY A 34 -8.20 -3.64 -6.70
C GLY A 34 -8.59 -3.65 -5.22
N LEU A 35 -7.91 -4.44 -4.38
CA LEU A 35 -8.15 -4.47 -2.94
C LEU A 35 -7.84 -3.11 -2.29
N VAL A 36 -6.69 -2.53 -2.63
CA VAL A 36 -6.28 -1.23 -2.10
C VAL A 36 -7.25 -0.16 -2.58
N SER A 37 -7.63 -0.18 -3.86
CA SER A 37 -8.60 0.75 -4.43
C SER A 37 -9.94 0.70 -3.69
N LEU A 38 -10.47 -0.49 -3.40
CA LEU A 38 -11.73 -0.65 -2.66
C LEU A 38 -11.64 -0.10 -1.23
N VAL A 39 -10.62 -0.51 -0.48
CA VAL A 39 -10.45 -0.07 0.92
C VAL A 39 -10.13 1.43 1.00
N MET A 40 -9.33 1.95 0.08
CA MET A 40 -8.98 3.37 0.05
C MET A 40 -10.11 4.24 -0.50
N SER A 41 -11.05 3.73 -1.28
CA SER A 41 -12.19 4.51 -1.80
C SER A 41 -13.32 4.64 -0.77
N ASP A 42 -13.47 3.65 0.10
CA ASP A 42 -14.51 3.62 1.13
C ASP A 42 -14.01 4.26 2.45
N PRO A 43 -14.68 5.30 2.97
CA PRO A 43 -14.21 6.02 4.16
C PRO A 43 -14.25 5.16 5.43
N ASP A 44 -15.29 4.34 5.62
CA ASP A 44 -15.44 3.45 6.78
C ASP A 44 -14.37 2.36 6.79
N LEU A 45 -14.08 1.75 5.63
CA LEU A 45 -13.00 0.77 5.51
C LEU A 45 -11.62 1.40 5.75
N ARG A 46 -11.41 2.64 5.30
CA ARG A 46 -10.17 3.38 5.52
C ARG A 46 -9.95 3.70 7.00
N GLU A 47 -11.00 4.15 7.70
CA GLU A 47 -10.95 4.38 9.15
C GLU A 47 -10.69 3.09 9.91
N ARG A 48 -11.38 2.01 9.55
CA ARG A 48 -11.14 0.70 10.16
C ARG A 48 -9.71 0.18 9.91
N LEU A 49 -9.13 0.42 8.74
CA LEU A 49 -7.72 0.10 8.48
C LEU A 49 -6.79 0.93 9.37
N HIS A 50 -7.10 2.21 9.59
CA HIS A 50 -6.34 3.06 10.50
C HIS A 50 -6.40 2.49 11.93
N ASP A 51 -7.58 2.12 12.42
CA ASP A 51 -7.75 1.53 13.75
C ASP A 51 -7.01 0.20 13.90
N LEU A 52 -7.03 -0.65 12.88
CA LEU A 52 -6.27 -1.90 12.89
C LEU A 52 -4.75 -1.66 12.95
N ARG A 53 -4.26 -0.58 12.33
CA ARG A 53 -2.84 -0.20 12.34
C ARG A 53 -2.41 0.38 13.68
N THR A 54 -3.27 1.16 14.32
CA THR A 54 -3.01 1.71 15.66
C THR A 54 -3.16 0.66 16.76
N ALA A 55 -4.05 -0.32 16.61
CA ALA A 55 -4.21 -1.43 17.55
C ALA A 55 -3.06 -2.47 17.47
N ALA A 56 -2.30 -2.49 16.38
CA ALA A 56 -1.18 -3.40 16.16
C ALA A 56 0.19 -2.85 16.63
N VAL A 57 0.22 -1.67 17.28
CA VAL A 57 1.41 -1.03 17.87
C VAL A 57 1.49 -1.29 19.37
#